data_AF-A0AB35HC74-F1
#
_entry.id   AF-A0AB35HC74-F1
#
_cell.length_a   1.000
_cell.length_b   1.000
_cell.length_c   1.000
_cell.angle_alpha   90.00
_cell.angle_beta   90.00
_cell.angle_gamma   90.00
#
_symmetry.space_group_name_H-M   'P 1'
#
loop_
_entity.id
_entity.type
_entity.pdbx_description
1 polymer ?
#
loop_
_entity_poly.entity_id
_entity_poly.type
_entity_poly.pdbx_seq_one_letter_code
_entity_poly.pdbx_strand_id
1 'polypeptide(L)'
;VLSIVLSTIGFGGIVFGFSSAGDSGWGNAKVIVALAIGIAALTIFSIRQLRMEKPMLNVRAFQHKMFAIGTLMIMIVFSIIMSSMLLL
;
A
#
# COMPACT_ATOMS: atom_id res chain seq x y z
N VAL A 1 -5.54 -1.15 -18.80
CA VAL A 1 -6.70 -1.75 -18.09
C VAL A 1 -6.27 -2.79 -17.06
N LEU A 2 -5.49 -3.82 -17.43
CA LEU A 2 -5.02 -4.85 -16.49
C LEU A 2 -4.23 -4.28 -15.27
N SER A 3 -3.42 -3.24 -15.50
CA SER A 3 -2.70 -2.53 -14.41
C SER A 3 -3.64 -1.78 -13.48
N ILE A 4 -4.78 -1.27 -13.97
CA ILE A 4 -5.75 -0.55 -13.13
C ILE A 4 -6.44 -1.55 -12.21
N VAL A 5 -6.90 -2.68 -12.76
CA VAL A 5 -7.55 -3.75 -11.99
C VAL A 5 -6.62 -4.30 -10.90
N LEU A 6 -5.35 -4.54 -11.23
CA LEU A 6 -4.39 -5.07 -10.27
C LEU A 6 -4.02 -4.04 -9.18
N SER A 7 -3.99 -2.74 -9.53
CA SER A 7 -3.83 -1.65 -8.56
C SER A 7 -5.04 -1.55 -7.63
N THR A 8 -6.27 -1.57 -8.16
CA THR A 8 -7.50 -1.51 -7.37
C THR A 8 -7.62 -2.70 -6.43
N ILE A 9 -7.24 -3.90 -6.87
CA ILE A 9 -7.26 -5.10 -6.02
C ILE A 9 -6.14 -5.05 -4.97
N GLY A 10 -4.92 -4.63 -5.33
CA GLY A 10 -3.82 -4.52 -4.37
C GLY A 10 -4.06 -3.46 -3.30
N PHE A 11 -4.42 -2.23 -3.70
CA PHE A 11 -4.74 -1.14 -2.77
C PHE A 11 -6.01 -1.45 -1.98
N GLY A 12 -7.07 -1.91 -2.65
CA GLY A 12 -8.33 -2.27 -2.01
C GLY A 12 -8.18 -3.41 -1.00
N GLY A 13 -7.38 -4.43 -1.32
CA GLY A 13 -7.09 -5.55 -0.42
C GLY A 13 -6.31 -5.12 0.83
N ILE A 14 -5.31 -4.23 0.69
CA ILE A 14 -4.56 -3.70 1.83
C ILE A 14 -5.43 -2.79 2.70
N VAL A 15 -6.17 -1.86 2.09
CA VAL A 15 -7.07 -0.95 2.84
C VAL A 15 -8.15 -1.75 3.58
N PHE A 16 -8.75 -2.74 2.91
CA PHE A 16 -9.74 -3.62 3.54
C PHE A 16 -9.13 -4.48 4.66
N GLY A 17 -7.89 -4.98 4.47
CA GLY A 17 -7.15 -5.71 5.50
C GLY A 17 -6.85 -4.85 6.72
N PHE A 18 -6.39 -3.61 6.54
CA PHE A 18 -6.16 -2.65 7.64
C PHE A 18 -7.46 -2.21 8.31
N SER A 19 -8.52 -1.95 7.54
CA SER A 19 -9.84 -1.60 8.10
C SER A 19 -10.41 -2.74 8.93
N SER A 20 -10.32 -3.98 8.44
CA SER A 20 -10.76 -5.17 9.19
C SER A 20 -9.87 -5.46 10.41
N ALA A 21 -8.59 -5.10 10.37
CA ALA A 21 -7.70 -5.20 11.54
C ALA A 21 -8.10 -4.25 12.67
N GLY A 22 -8.61 -3.06 12.32
CA GLY A 22 -9.15 -2.08 13.27
C GLY A 22 -10.43 -2.56 13.96
N ASP A 23 -11.35 -3.18 13.21
CA ASP A 23 -12.65 -3.64 13.75
C ASP A 23 -12.59 -5.04 14.41
N SER A 24 -11.96 -6.01 13.76
CA SER A 24 -12.05 -7.44 14.14
C SER A 24 -10.83 -7.97 14.92
N GLY A 25 -9.81 -7.12 15.12
CA GLY A 25 -8.57 -7.47 15.81
C GLY A 25 -7.54 -8.20 14.92
N TRP A 26 -6.26 -7.91 15.18
CA TRP A 26 -5.10 -8.39 14.42
C TRP A 26 -4.94 -9.93 14.37
N GLY A 27 -5.60 -10.67 15.28
CA GLY A 27 -5.51 -12.12 15.39
C GLY A 27 -6.50 -12.92 14.55
N ASN A 28 -7.43 -12.27 13.83
CA ASN A 28 -8.44 -12.98 13.05
C ASN A 28 -7.83 -13.50 11.74
N ALA A 29 -8.02 -14.79 11.44
CA ALA A 29 -7.52 -15.43 10.23
C ALA A 29 -7.96 -14.70 8.94
N LYS A 30 -9.13 -14.07 8.93
CA LYS A 30 -9.60 -13.25 7.79
C LYS A 30 -8.73 -12.00 7.56
N VAL A 31 -8.28 -11.35 8.63
CA VAL A 31 -7.42 -10.15 8.56
C VAL A 31 -6.05 -10.54 8.01
N ILE A 32 -5.45 -11.60 8.55
CA ILE A 32 -4.13 -12.09 8.12
C ILE A 32 -4.15 -12.52 6.64
N VAL A 33 -5.20 -13.25 6.23
CA VAL A 33 -5.38 -13.68 4.83
C VAL A 33 -5.60 -12.48 3.91
N ALA A 34 -6.42 -11.50 4.30
CA ALA A 34 -6.64 -10.28 3.50
C ALA A 34 -5.35 -9.46 3.34
N LEU A 35 -4.56 -9.31 4.42
CA LEU A 35 -3.26 -8.65 4.39
C LEU A 35 -2.25 -9.40 3.51
N ALA A 36 -2.19 -10.73 3.63
CA ALA A 36 -1.31 -11.56 2.81
C ALA A 36 -1.66 -11.46 1.33
N ILE A 37 -2.95 -11.50 0.98
CA ILE A 37 -3.43 -11.32 -0.41
C ILE A 37 -3.10 -9.91 -0.91
N GLY A 38 -3.31 -8.87 -0.09
CA GLY A 38 -2.97 -7.49 -0.41
C GLY A 38 -1.47 -7.30 -0.69
N ILE A 39 -0.61 -7.80 0.19
CA ILE A 39 0.86 -7.75 0.03
C ILE A 39 1.29 -8.53 -1.21
N ALA A 40 0.73 -9.71 -1.46
CA ALA A 40 1.06 -10.51 -2.64
C ALA A 40 0.65 -9.79 -3.93
N ALA A 41 -0.56 -9.24 -3.98
CA ALA A 41 -1.05 -8.47 -5.13
C ALA A 41 -0.20 -7.22 -5.39
N LEU A 42 0.21 -6.50 -4.35
CA LEU A 42 1.03 -5.30 -4.46
C LEU A 42 2.47 -5.63 -4.88
N THR A 43 3.01 -6.75 -4.42
CA THR A 43 4.33 -7.26 -4.86
C THR A 43 4.30 -7.62 -6.34
N ILE A 44 3.27 -8.36 -6.79
CA ILE A 44 3.06 -8.70 -8.19
C ILE A 44 2.86 -7.43 -9.04
N PHE A 45 2.11 -6.45 -8.53
CA PHE A 45 1.91 -5.17 -9.19
C PHE A 45 3.21 -4.39 -9.36
N SER A 46 4.03 -4.29 -8.31
CA SER A 46 5.35 -3.65 -8.37
C SER A 46 6.27 -4.32 -9.40
N ILE A 47 6.41 -5.64 -9.35
CA ILE A 47 7.25 -6.39 -10.32
C ILE A 47 6.74 -6.18 -11.75
N ARG A 48 5.42 -6.19 -11.94
CA ARG A 48 4.81 -5.99 -13.25
C ARG A 48 4.97 -4.55 -13.76
N GLN A 49 4.93 -3.55 -12.89
CA GLN A 49 5.21 -2.17 -13.27
C GLN A 49 6.67 -1.94 -13.64
N LEU A 50 7.63 -2.60 -12.97
CA LEU A 50 9.04 -2.55 -13.34
C LEU A 50 9.34 -3.15 -14.73
N ARG A 51 8.54 -4.12 -15.19
CA ARG A 51 8.70 -4.78 -16.50
C ARG A 51 7.91 -4.14 -17.65
N MET A 52 7.12 -3.09 -17.41
CA MET A 52 6.27 -2.47 -18.44
C MET A 52 7.02 -1.35 -19.17
N GLU A 53 6.99 -1.31 -20.51
CA GLU A 53 7.71 -0.31 -21.33
C GLU A 53 7.23 1.14 -21.14
N LYS A 54 5.95 1.34 -20.77
CA LYS A 54 5.39 2.65 -20.41
C LYS A 54 4.76 2.56 -19.00
N PRO A 55 5.58 2.65 -17.93
CA PRO A 55 5.07 2.57 -16.58
C PRO A 55 4.29 3.86 -16.25
N MET A 56 3.01 3.70 -15.88
CA MET A 56 2.18 4.81 -15.38
C MET A 56 2.66 5.35 -14.03
N LEU A 57 3.36 4.51 -13.26
CA LEU A 57 4.00 4.85 -12.00
C LEU A 57 5.47 4.43 -12.12
N ASN A 58 6.38 5.39 -12.13
CA ASN A 58 7.79 5.11 -12.28
C ASN A 58 8.37 4.66 -10.93
N VAL A 59 8.13 3.41 -10.55
CA VAL A 59 8.68 2.74 -9.35
C VAL A 59 10.22 2.81 -9.26
N ARG A 60 10.91 3.11 -10.38
CA ARG A 60 12.36 3.38 -10.39
C ARG A 60 12.72 4.70 -9.68
N ALA A 61 11.80 5.64 -9.51
CA ALA A 61 12.02 6.84 -8.71
C ALA A 61 12.30 6.50 -7.23
N PHE A 62 11.74 5.41 -6.71
CA PHE A 62 12.07 4.89 -5.38
C PHE A 62 13.48 4.27 -5.29
N GLN A 63 14.16 3.99 -6.42
CA GLN A 63 15.58 3.58 -6.38
C GLN A 63 16.48 4.74 -5.93
N HIS A 64 16.05 6.00 -6.11
CA HIS A 64 16.72 7.14 -5.51
C HIS A 64 16.37 7.22 -4.03
N LYS A 65 17.35 6.86 -3.17
CA LYS A 65 17.23 6.90 -1.70
C LYS A 65 16.61 8.20 -1.18
N MET A 66 16.97 9.35 -1.78
CA MET A 66 16.47 10.66 -1.37
C MET A 66 14.97 10.85 -1.65
N PHE A 67 14.46 10.32 -2.76
CA PHE A 67 13.03 10.32 -3.08
C PHE A 67 12.26 9.38 -2.15
N ALA A 68 12.79 8.18 -1.91
CA ALA A 68 12.20 7.22 -0.98
C ALA A 68 12.09 7.80 0.45
N ILE A 69 13.16 8.44 0.95
CA ILE A 69 13.16 9.10 2.27
C ILE A 69 12.14 10.25 2.31
N GLY A 70 12.07 11.07 1.27
CA GLY A 70 11.10 12.17 1.18
C GLY A 70 9.64 11.67 1.20
N THR A 71 9.34 10.62 0.43
CA THR A 71 8.01 9.99 0.47
C THR A 71 7.70 9.40 1.84
N LEU A 72 8.67 8.74 2.48
CA LEU A 72 8.50 8.15 3.81
C LEU A 72 8.23 9.23 4.87
N MET A 73 8.93 10.38 4.80
CA MET A 73 8.62 11.53 5.65
C MET A 73 7.18 12.01 5.45
N ILE A 74 6.71 12.16 4.21
CA ILE A 74 5.33 12.58 3.94
C ILE A 74 4.32 11.58 4.51
N MET A 75 4.57 10.28 4.37
CA MET A 75 3.72 9.23 4.96
C MET A 75 3.67 9.31 6.49
N ILE A 76 4.81 9.56 7.14
CA ILE A 76 4.89 9.74 8.60
C ILE A 76 4.12 10.99 9.02
N VAL A 77 4.33 12.13 8.36
CA VAL A 77 3.62 13.38 8.66
C VAL A 77 2.11 13.18 8.54
N PHE A 78 1.65 12.50 7.49
CA PHE A 78 0.23 12.21 7.31
C PHE A 78 -0.34 11.31 8.41
N SER A 79 0.44 10.32 8.87
CA SER A 79 0.06 9.44 9.98
C SER A 79 -0.02 10.21 11.31
N ILE A 80 0.90 11.14 11.56
CA ILE A 80 0.88 12.01 12.74
C ILE A 80 -0.35 12.91 12.73
N ILE A 81 -0.68 13.51 11.57
CA ILE A 81 -1.87 14.36 11.42
C ILE A 81 -3.14 13.56 11.77
N MET A 82 -3.31 12.36 11.19
CA MET A 82 -4.47 11.51 11.50
C MET A 82 -4.54 11.11 12.97
N SER A 83 -3.42 10.79 13.61
CA SER A 83 -3.35 10.50 15.04
C SER A 83 -3.73 11.72 15.89
N SER A 84 -3.24 12.91 15.53
CA SER A 84 -3.56 14.15 16.23
C SER A 84 -5.05 14.53 16.14
N MET A 85 -5.69 14.28 14.99
CA MET A 85 -7.14 14.50 14.82
C MET A 85 -7.99 13.49 15.60
N LEU A 86 -7.46 12.31 15.92
CA LEU A 86 -8.15 11.32 16.74
C LEU A 86 -8.02 11.61 18.24
N LEU A 87 -6.96 12.31 18.66
CA LEU A 87 -6.68 12.66 20.06
C LEU A 87 -7.40 13.94 20.53
N LEU A 88 -7.68 14.87 19.61
CA LEU A 88 -8.43 16.12 19.85
C LEU A 88 -9.93 15.88 19.70
#